data_AF-A0AAW1U8A1-F1
#
_entry.id   AF-A0AAW1U8A1-F1
#
_cell.length_a   1.000
_cell.length_b   1.000
_cell.length_c   1.000
_cell.angle_alpha   90.00
_cell.angle_beta   90.00
_cell.angle_gamma   90.00
#
_symmetry.space_group_name_H-M   'P 1'
#
loop_
_entity.id
_entity.type
_entity.pdbx_description
1 polymer ?
#
loop_
_entity_poly.entity_id
_entity_poly.type
_entity_poly.pdbx_seq_one_letter_code
_entity_poly.pdbx_strand_id
1 'polypeptide(L)'
;MFLRPTTSLEITDIVRGFKNKKASDIYGMSTSLLKEVILFIAQPLCVVLNQCIEQGLFPRELKRAKVRAEALERPKHISSS
;
A
#
# COMPACT_ATOMS: atom_id res chain seq x y z
N MET A 1 5.47 11.78 -22.16
CA MET A 1 5.73 10.48 -21.51
C MET A 1 4.62 9.54 -21.94
N PHE A 2 4.94 8.39 -22.53
CA PHE A 2 3.95 7.36 -22.88
C PHE A 2 3.96 6.28 -21.80
N LEU A 3 2.80 5.98 -21.22
CA LEU A 3 2.63 4.90 -20.25
C LEU A 3 2.21 3.63 -20.98
N ARG A 4 2.67 2.48 -20.51
CA ARG A 4 2.20 1.16 -20.94
C ARG A 4 1.27 0.59 -19.87
N PRO A 5 0.24 -0.19 -20.25
CA PRO A 5 -0.55 -0.94 -19.28
C PRO A 5 0.35 -1.84 -18.42
N THR A 6 0.05 -1.92 -17.13
CA THR A 6 0.74 -2.84 -16.22
C THR A 6 0.18 -4.26 -16.33
N THR A 7 0.90 -5.22 -15.76
CA THR A 7 0.52 -6.63 -15.69
C THR A 7 0.30 -7.09 -14.25
N SER A 8 -0.45 -8.18 -14.08
CA SER A 8 -0.65 -8.81 -12.76
C SER A 8 0.65 -9.35 -12.16
N LEU A 9 1.63 -9.72 -13.01
CA LEU A 9 2.97 -10.12 -12.56
C LEU A 9 3.72 -8.94 -11.94
N GLU A 10 3.79 -7.80 -12.63
CA GLU A 10 4.41 -6.59 -12.10
C GLU A 10 3.78 -6.16 -10.77
N ILE A 11 2.44 -6.20 -10.67
CA ILE A 11 1.72 -5.90 -9.44
C ILE A 11 2.14 -6.85 -8.32
N THR A 12 2.22 -8.16 -8.60
CA THR A 12 2.63 -9.17 -7.63
C THR A 12 4.05 -8.92 -7.12
N ASP A 13 4.98 -8.62 -8.03
CA ASP A 13 6.38 -8.38 -7.70
C ASP A 13 6.55 -7.10 -6.87
N ILE A 14 5.85 -6.02 -7.23
CA ILE A 14 5.82 -4.76 -6.48
C ILE A 14 5.33 -4.99 -5.05
N VAL A 15 4.20 -5.69 -4.89
CA VAL A 15 3.59 -5.94 -3.56
C VAL A 15 4.47 -6.83 -2.71
N ARG A 16 5.10 -7.86 -3.29
CA ARG A 16 6.08 -8.71 -2.58
C ARG A 16 7.29 -7.91 -2.11
N GLY A 17 7.70 -6.88 -2.85
CA GLY A 17 8.76 -5.95 -2.49
C GLY A 17 8.45 -4.98 -1.34
N PHE A 18 7.19 -4.88 -0.87
CA PHE A 18 6.84 -3.97 0.22
C PHE A 18 7.57 -4.31 1.52
N LYS A 19 8.06 -3.30 2.25
CA LYS A 19 8.64 -3.50 3.59
C LYS A 19 7.52 -3.86 4.58
N ASN A 20 7.75 -4.89 5.39
CA ASN A 20 6.84 -5.21 6.48
C ASN A 20 6.97 -4.13 7.56
N LYS A 21 5.94 -3.30 7.71
CA LYS A 21 5.87 -2.24 8.74
C LYS A 21 4.80 -2.59 9.77
N LYS A 22 4.96 -2.09 11.00
CA LYS A 22 3.93 -2.20 12.05
C LYS A 22 2.65 -1.44 11.73
N ALA A 23 2.73 -0.44 10.86
CA ALA A 23 1.57 0.35 10.47
C ALA A 23 0.66 -0.44 9.52
N SER A 24 -0.62 -0.54 9.88
CA SER A 24 -1.70 -1.04 9.04
C SER A 24 -2.37 0.09 8.25
N ASP A 25 -3.09 -0.29 7.19
CA ASP A 25 -3.87 0.61 6.35
C ASP A 25 -5.08 1.23 7.11
N ILE A 26 -6.01 1.85 6.38
CA ILE A 26 -7.23 2.44 6.95
C ILE A 26 -8.24 1.40 7.47
N TYR A 27 -8.12 0.14 7.07
CA TYR A 27 -8.98 -0.97 7.45
C TYR A 27 -8.32 -1.95 8.44
N GLY A 28 -7.07 -1.70 8.83
CA GLY A 28 -6.33 -2.58 9.73
C GLY A 28 -5.56 -3.70 9.02
N MET A 29 -5.53 -3.72 7.69
CA MET A 29 -4.79 -4.71 6.92
C MET A 29 -3.28 -4.45 6.99
N SER A 30 -2.52 -5.52 7.25
CA SER A 30 -1.07 -5.50 7.25
C SER A 30 -0.50 -5.75 5.85
N THR A 31 0.75 -5.33 5.65
CA THR A 31 1.51 -5.65 4.44
C THR A 31 1.78 -7.14 4.28
N SER A 32 1.85 -7.90 5.39
CA SER A 32 2.00 -9.36 5.34
C SER A 32 0.74 -10.02 4.79
N LEU A 33 -0.44 -9.64 5.29
CA LEU A 33 -1.73 -10.12 4.78
C LEU A 33 -1.87 -9.81 3.29
N LEU A 34 -1.54 -8.58 2.88
CA LEU A 34 -1.60 -8.18 1.47
C LEU A 34 -0.72 -9.10 0.59
N LYS A 35 0.49 -9.45 1.04
CA LYS A 35 1.39 -10.36 0.31
C LYS A 35 0.87 -11.78 0.19
N GLU A 36 0.10 -12.26 1.16
CA GLU A 36 -0.51 -13.59 1.13
C GLU A 36 -1.65 -13.64 0.11
N VAL A 37 -2.47 -12.58 0.05
CA VAL A 37 -3.65 -12.54 -0.82
C VAL A 37 -3.36 -12.04 -2.24
N ILE A 38 -2.20 -11.43 -2.50
CA ILE A 38 -1.92 -10.73 -3.77
C ILE A 38 -2.08 -11.64 -4.99
N LEU A 39 -1.71 -12.92 -4.89
CA LEU A 39 -1.84 -13.88 -6.00
C LEU A 39 -3.28 -14.05 -6.48
N PHE A 40 -4.26 -13.88 -5.59
CA PHE A 40 -5.68 -14.01 -5.91
C PHE A 40 -6.28 -12.72 -6.46
N ILE A 41 -5.73 -11.55 -6.06
CA ILE A 41 -6.30 -10.24 -6.40
C ILE A 41 -5.49 -9.47 -7.46
N ALA A 42 -4.30 -9.94 -7.84
CA ALA A 42 -3.45 -9.24 -8.81
C ALA A 42 -4.12 -9.07 -10.18
N GLN A 43 -4.85 -10.08 -10.65
CA GLN A 43 -5.55 -10.02 -11.93
C GLN A 43 -6.68 -8.97 -11.93
N PRO A 44 -7.63 -8.97 -10.97
CA PRO A 44 -8.64 -7.91 -10.94
C PRO A 44 -8.03 -6.52 -10.67
N LEU A 45 -6.96 -6.42 -9.86
CA LEU A 45 -6.24 -5.15 -9.67
C LEU A 45 -5.62 -4.63 -10.96
N CYS A 46 -5.04 -5.50 -11.79
CA CYS A 46 -4.47 -5.14 -13.09
C CYS A 46 -5.51 -4.47 -13.99
N VAL A 47 -6.71 -5.05 -14.10
CA VAL A 47 -7.81 -4.49 -14.88
C VAL A 47 -8.19 -3.10 -14.35
N VAL A 48 -8.41 -2.98 -13.04
CA VAL A 48 -8.83 -1.71 -12.42
C VAL A 48 -7.76 -0.64 -12.60
N LEU A 49 -6.49 -0.95 -12.35
CA LEU A 49 -5.39 0.04 -12.44
C LEU A 49 -5.20 0.51 -13.88
N ASN A 50 -5.22 -0.39 -14.86
CA ASN A 50 -5.11 -0.02 -16.26
C ASN A 50 -6.28 0.86 -16.71
N GLN A 51 -7.50 0.53 -16.32
CA GLN A 51 -8.68 1.37 -16.59
C GLN A 51 -8.56 2.75 -15.93
N CYS A 52 -8.07 2.83 -14.69
CA CYS A 52 -7.88 4.11 -14.01
C CYS A 52 -6.90 5.01 -14.74
N ILE A 53 -5.78 4.44 -15.22
CA ILE A 53 -4.75 5.19 -15.94
C ILE A 53 -5.21 5.58 -17.35
N GLU A 54 -5.90 4.69 -18.05
CA GLU A 54 -6.43 4.95 -19.40
C GLU A 54 -7.52 6.02 -19.40
N GLN A 55 -8.44 5.98 -18.43
CA GLN A 55 -9.61 6.87 -18.39
C GLN A 55 -9.39 8.11 -17.51
N GLY A 56 -8.37 8.12 -16.67
CA GLY A 56 -8.16 9.17 -15.66
C GLY A 56 -9.16 9.16 -14.51
N LEU A 57 -9.91 8.06 -14.32
CA LEU A 57 -10.94 7.92 -13.30
C LEU A 57 -10.47 6.98 -12.19
N PHE A 58 -10.48 7.47 -10.95
CA PHE A 58 -10.00 6.70 -9.79
C PHE A 58 -11.10 6.59 -8.72
N PRO A 59 -11.33 5.39 -8.16
CA PRO A 59 -12.19 5.19 -7.00
C PRO A 59 -11.83 6.12 -5.85
N ARG A 60 -12.83 6.53 -5.07
CA ARG A 60 -12.65 7.47 -3.95
C ARG A 60 -11.69 6.90 -2.90
N GLU A 61 -11.73 5.59 -2.72
CA GLU A 61 -10.96 4.80 -1.77
C GLU A 61 -9.46 4.86 -2.10
N LEU A 62 -9.10 4.84 -3.40
CA LEU A 62 -7.71 4.98 -3.84
C LEU A 62 -7.16 6.40 -3.65
N LYS A 63 -8.02 7.38 -3.36
CA LYS A 63 -7.63 8.76 -3.05
C LYS A 63 -7.47 9.02 -1.55
N ARG A 64 -7.78 8.04 -0.69
CA ARG A 64 -7.67 8.19 0.77
C ARG A 64 -6.30 7.74 1.27
N ALA A 65 -5.64 8.59 2.04
CA ALA A 65 -4.38 8.27 2.71
C ALA A 65 -4.51 8.41 4.24
N LYS A 66 -3.86 7.51 4.97
CA LYS A 66 -3.76 7.57 6.44
C LYS A 66 -2.53 8.38 6.83
N VAL A 67 -2.73 9.57 7.38
CA VAL A 67 -1.62 10.38 7.93
C VAL A 67 -1.44 10.00 9.40
N ARG A 68 -0.22 9.59 9.78
CA ARG A 68 0.16 9.45 11.19
C ARG A 68 1.07 10.60 11.55
N ALA A 69 0.76 11.30 12.64
CA ALA A 69 1.72 12.20 13.27
C ALA A 69 2.82 11.34 13.90
N GLU A 70 4.06 11.57 13.51
CA GLU A 70 5.23 11.03 14.19
C GLU A 70 5.39 11.83 15.48
N ALA A 71 4.90 11.29 16.60
CA ALA A 71 5.11 11.92 17.89
C ALA A 71 6.63 11.92 18.16
N LEU A 72 7.24 13.09 18.33
CA LEU A 72 8.58 13.18 18.93
C LEU A 72 8.57 12.34 20.21
N GLU A 73 9.37 11.28 20.25
CA GLU A 73 9.56 10.52 21.47
C GLU A 73 10.12 11.50 22.52
N ARG A 74 9.34 11.77 23.58
CA ARG A 74 9.86 12.53 24.73
C ARG A 74 11.05 11.75 25.30
N PRO A 75 12.20 12.40 25.57
CA PRO A 75 13.38 11.71 26.07
C PRO A 75 13.03 10.98 27.37
N LYS A 76 13.37 9.69 27.43
CA LYS A 76 13.26 8.88 28.65
C LYS A 76 14.18 9.51 29.69
N HIS A 77 13.58 10.18 30.68
CA HIS A 77 14.34 10.72 31.81
C HIS A 77 15.05 9.58 32.53
N ILE A 78 16.36 9.77 32.71
CA ILE A 78 17.23 8.96 33.55
C ILE A 78 16.70 9.06 34.99
N SER A 79 16.27 7.94 35.57
CA SER A 79 16.15 7.81 37.03
C SER A 79 17.07 6.68 37.48
N SER A 80 18.26 7.08 37.87
CA SER A 80 19.16 6.35 38.74
C SER A 80 18.50 6.11 40.10
N SER A 81 18.54 4.88 40.59
CA SER A 81 18.45 4.53 42.01
C SER A 81 19.34 3.33 42.25
#